data_AF-A0A2K8VAN6-F1
#
_entry.id   AF-A0A2K8VAN6-F1
#
_cell.length_a   1.000
_cell.length_b   1.000
_cell.length_c   1.000
_cell.angle_alpha   90.00
_cell.angle_beta   90.00
_cell.angle_gamma   90.00
#
_symmetry.space_group_name_H-M   'P 1'
#
loop_
_entity.id
_entity.type
_entity.pdbx_description
1 polymer ?
#
loop_
_entity_poly.entity_id
_entity_poly.type
_entity_poly.pdbx_seq_one_letter_code
_entity_poly.pdbx_strand_id
1 'polypeptide(L)'
;MKKKLTIVLIVLGVLGIGIYFVMNFLCEVGVKCKNCTQTSNTKEQSQQNGFYLMEYEPLKQEVDLKNHDEKITFKDVWVESQWFYNSDNCLNTKLEKRSGYNIVFEFDKSNEGTFLFSLSPVINGSINKTNGGIMETKKEIRLSALTDTLWLQIHEKNPKDGVGWKEKLDGELIGFVKK
;
A
#
# COMPACT_ATOMS: atom_id res chain seq x y z
N MET A 1 36.35 6.16 -46.63
CA MET A 1 35.86 6.57 -45.30
C MET A 1 34.35 6.46 -45.13
N LYS A 2 33.52 7.02 -46.02
CA LYS A 2 32.05 7.02 -45.90
C LYS A 2 31.42 5.61 -45.70
N LYS A 3 31.81 4.60 -46.49
CA LYS A 3 31.31 3.21 -46.33
C LYS A 3 31.61 2.58 -44.97
N LYS A 4 32.80 2.84 -44.39
CA LYS A 4 33.17 2.32 -43.06
C LYS A 4 32.33 2.98 -41.96
N LEU A 5 32.07 4.28 -42.07
CA LEU A 5 31.20 5.01 -41.13
C LEU A 5 29.75 4.50 -41.18
N THR A 6 29.22 4.23 -42.39
CA THR A 6 27.87 3.67 -42.55
C THR A 6 27.74 2.28 -41.91
N ILE A 7 28.73 1.40 -42.07
CA ILE A 7 28.73 0.07 -41.45
C ILE A 7 28.75 0.20 -39.92
N VAL A 8 29.59 1.09 -39.38
CA VAL A 8 29.65 1.35 -37.93
C VAL A 8 28.29 1.84 -37.40
N LEU A 9 27.62 2.75 -38.11
CA LEU A 9 26.28 3.23 -37.72
C LEU A 9 25.22 2.13 -37.77
N ILE A 10 25.27 1.24 -38.76
CA ILE A 10 24.34 0.09 -38.86
C ILE A 10 24.57 -0.86 -37.69
N VAL A 11 25.82 -1.20 -37.38
CA VAL A 11 26.17 -2.09 -36.26
C VAL A 11 25.73 -1.48 -34.92
N LEU A 12 25.97 -0.18 -34.71
CA LEU A 12 25.49 0.52 -33.52
C LEU A 12 23.96 0.57 -33.44
N GLY A 13 23.28 0.75 -34.58
CA GLY A 13 21.82 0.70 -34.65
C GLY A 13 21.25 -0.67 -34.25
N VAL A 14 21.82 -1.75 -34.78
CA VAL A 14 21.41 -3.12 -34.44
C VAL A 14 21.71 -3.45 -32.97
N LEU A 15 22.87 -3.03 -32.45
CA LEU A 15 23.21 -3.17 -31.04
C LEU A 15 22.24 -2.40 -30.14
N GLY A 16 21.90 -1.17 -30.50
CA GLY A 16 20.91 -0.36 -29.77
C GLY A 16 19.55 -1.03 -29.70
N ILE A 17 19.08 -1.59 -30.83
CA ILE A 17 17.84 -2.37 -30.89
C ILE A 17 17.94 -3.61 -29.98
N GLY A 18 19.05 -4.36 -30.05
CA GLY A 18 19.28 -5.53 -29.22
C GLY A 18 19.24 -5.22 -27.73
N ILE A 19 19.92 -4.14 -27.29
CA ILE A 19 19.91 -3.67 -25.90
C ILE A 19 18.49 -3.29 -25.47
N TYR A 20 17.75 -2.56 -26.31
CA TYR A 20 16.36 -2.17 -26.02
C TYR A 20 15.48 -3.40 -25.77
N PHE A 21 15.59 -4.44 -26.61
CA PHE A 21 14.83 -5.68 -26.44
C PHE A 21 15.17 -6.41 -25.14
N VAL A 22 16.46 -6.53 -24.81
CA VAL A 22 16.89 -7.17 -23.55
C VAL A 22 16.38 -6.38 -22.34
N MET A 23 16.52 -5.05 -22.37
CA MET A 23 16.04 -4.18 -21.30
C MET A 23 14.53 -4.26 -21.12
N ASN A 24 13.75 -4.24 -22.21
CA ASN A 24 12.30 -4.40 -22.15
C ASN A 24 11.89 -5.78 -21.60
N PHE A 25 12.56 -6.86 -22.03
CA PHE A 25 12.28 -8.20 -21.53
C PHE A 25 12.58 -8.33 -20.03
N LEU A 26 13.76 -7.88 -19.57
CA LEU A 26 14.12 -7.88 -18.15
C LEU A 26 13.14 -7.07 -17.32
N CYS A 27 12.69 -5.95 -17.88
CA CYS A 27 11.75 -5.05 -17.25
C CYS A 27 10.33 -5.66 -17.16
N GLU A 28 9.82 -6.30 -18.21
CA GLU A 28 8.55 -7.05 -18.18
C GLU A 28 8.59 -8.20 -17.16
N VAL A 29 9.69 -8.96 -17.09
CA VAL A 29 9.89 -10.01 -16.08
C VAL A 29 9.95 -9.42 -14.66
N GLY A 30 10.49 -8.21 -14.51
CA GLY A 30 10.58 -7.50 -13.24
C GLY A 30 9.25 -6.93 -12.73
N VAL A 31 8.28 -6.68 -13.62
CA VAL A 31 6.95 -6.17 -13.25
C VAL A 31 6.14 -7.28 -12.58
N LYS A 32 6.24 -7.35 -11.24
CA LYS A 32 5.51 -8.33 -10.42
C LYS A 32 3.99 -8.19 -10.50
N CYS A 33 3.50 -6.97 -10.72
CA CYS A 33 2.08 -6.72 -10.94
C CYS A 33 1.88 -5.56 -11.90
N LYS A 34 1.23 -5.84 -13.02
CA LYS A 34 0.86 -4.84 -14.02
C LYS A 34 -0.24 -3.93 -13.48
N ASN A 35 -0.02 -2.62 -13.53
CA ASN A 35 -1.01 -1.60 -13.17
C ASN A 35 -1.62 -1.79 -11.77
N CYS A 36 -0.85 -2.35 -10.83
CA CYS A 36 -1.28 -2.51 -9.44
C CYS A 36 -1.39 -1.16 -8.75
N THR A 37 -2.48 -0.96 -8.04
CA THR A 37 -2.68 0.20 -7.18
C THR A 37 -1.50 0.35 -6.21
N GLN A 38 -0.95 1.55 -6.16
CA GLN A 38 0.11 1.97 -5.26
C GLN A 38 -0.47 2.88 -4.17
N THR A 39 0.34 3.11 -3.14
CA THR A 39 0.02 3.98 -2.03
C THR A 39 1.24 4.88 -1.75
N SER A 40 1.03 6.13 -1.35
CA SER A 40 2.14 7.01 -0.99
C SER A 40 2.85 6.54 0.28
N ASN A 41 4.19 6.69 0.33
CA ASN A 41 4.98 6.31 1.51
C ASN A 41 4.76 7.23 2.69
N THR A 42 4.42 8.50 2.45
CA THR A 42 4.04 9.44 3.49
C THR A 42 2.88 10.32 3.02
N LYS A 43 2.24 10.98 3.97
CA LYS A 43 1.21 11.98 3.71
C LYS A 43 1.73 13.15 2.88
N GLU A 44 2.93 13.64 3.17
CA GLU A 44 3.57 14.75 2.44
C GLU A 44 3.81 14.36 0.98
N GLN A 45 4.26 13.13 0.73
CA GLN A 45 4.41 12.62 -0.63
C GLN A 45 3.05 12.58 -1.36
N SER A 46 1.99 12.15 -0.67
CA SER A 46 0.63 12.14 -1.23
C SER A 46 0.15 13.55 -1.61
N GLN A 47 0.48 14.55 -0.80
CA GLN A 47 0.18 15.96 -1.05
C GLN A 47 1.00 16.51 -2.24
N GLN A 48 2.31 16.27 -2.26
CA GLN A 48 3.20 16.70 -3.33
C GLN A 48 2.80 16.13 -4.70
N ASN A 49 2.35 14.87 -4.72
CA ASN A 49 1.89 14.21 -5.94
C ASN A 49 0.44 14.54 -6.31
N GLY A 50 -0.28 15.32 -5.50
CA GLY A 50 -1.66 15.71 -5.75
C GLY A 50 -2.66 14.54 -5.68
N PHE A 51 -2.37 13.54 -4.85
CA PHE A 51 -3.27 12.41 -4.56
C PHE A 51 -4.06 12.58 -3.28
N TYR A 52 -3.49 13.29 -2.31
CA TYR A 52 -4.12 13.57 -1.02
C TYR A 52 -5.50 14.19 -1.20
N LEU A 53 -6.47 13.71 -0.44
CA LEU A 53 -7.84 14.20 -0.45
C LEU A 53 -8.24 14.76 0.91
N MET A 54 -8.03 14.01 1.97
CA MET A 54 -8.49 14.36 3.32
C MET A 54 -7.85 13.48 4.39
N GLU A 55 -8.20 13.76 5.65
CA GLU A 55 -7.78 13.00 6.83
C GLU A 55 -8.97 12.34 7.53
N TYR A 56 -8.66 11.26 8.24
CA TYR A 56 -9.50 10.77 9.33
C TYR A 56 -8.80 11.03 10.66
N GLU A 57 -9.57 11.33 11.69
CA GLU A 57 -9.10 11.44 13.06
C GLU A 57 -9.52 10.19 13.86
N PRO A 58 -8.60 9.52 14.56
CA PRO A 58 -8.97 8.39 15.41
C PRO A 58 -9.83 8.88 16.58
N LEU A 59 -10.94 8.19 16.86
CA LEU A 59 -11.74 8.43 18.08
C LEU A 59 -10.94 8.14 19.35
N LYS A 60 -9.94 7.25 19.24
CA LYS A 60 -9.02 6.88 20.30
C LYS A 60 -7.63 6.70 19.71
N GLN A 61 -6.70 7.57 20.11
CA GLN A 61 -5.35 7.60 19.55
C GLN A 61 -4.50 6.39 19.96
N GLU A 62 -4.66 5.92 21.20
CA GLU A 62 -3.91 4.78 21.75
C GLU A 62 -4.84 3.61 22.06
N VAL A 63 -4.43 2.40 21.71
CA VAL A 63 -5.20 1.18 21.95
C VAL A 63 -4.31 0.07 22.47
N ASP A 64 -4.59 -0.40 23.68
CA ASP A 64 -3.94 -1.57 24.26
C ASP A 64 -4.56 -2.85 23.70
N LEU A 65 -3.72 -3.80 23.27
CA LEU A 65 -4.18 -5.13 22.88
C LEU A 65 -4.68 -5.87 24.13
N LYS A 66 -5.80 -6.59 23.99
CA LYS A 66 -6.46 -7.25 25.13
C LYS A 66 -5.68 -8.47 25.61
N ASN A 67 -4.95 -9.14 24.72
CA ASN A 67 -4.30 -10.42 24.98
C ASN A 67 -2.77 -10.35 24.93
N HIS A 68 -2.21 -9.15 24.79
CA HIS A 68 -0.77 -8.91 24.68
C HIS A 68 -0.39 -7.66 25.47
N ASP A 69 0.83 -7.61 26.01
CA ASP A 69 1.41 -6.39 26.55
C ASP A 69 1.94 -5.53 25.39
N GLU A 70 1.01 -5.04 24.56
CA GLU A 70 1.28 -4.30 23.33
C GLU A 70 0.28 -3.15 23.20
N LYS A 71 0.80 -1.97 22.90
CA LYS A 71 0.02 -0.77 22.62
C LYS A 71 0.21 -0.32 21.18
N ILE A 72 -0.88 0.04 20.53
CA ILE A 72 -0.91 0.65 19.19
C ILE A 72 -1.19 2.14 19.37
N THR A 73 -0.36 3.00 18.79
CA THR A 73 -0.58 4.45 18.76
C THR A 73 -0.79 4.89 17.31
N PHE A 74 -2.01 5.31 16.97
CA PHE A 74 -2.31 5.87 15.65
C PHE A 74 -1.75 7.28 15.52
N LYS A 75 -1.05 7.53 14.41
CA LYS A 75 -0.44 8.82 14.08
C LYS A 75 -1.30 9.57 13.07
N ASP A 76 -0.97 9.44 11.79
CA ASP A 76 -1.69 10.04 10.69
C ASP A 76 -2.60 9.00 10.02
N VAL A 77 -3.83 9.40 9.74
CA VAL A 77 -4.72 8.65 8.87
C VAL A 77 -5.16 9.55 7.74
N TRP A 78 -4.72 9.27 6.52
CA TRP A 78 -5.08 10.06 5.36
C TRP A 78 -5.71 9.22 4.26
N VAL A 79 -6.41 9.94 3.39
CA VAL A 79 -7.07 9.40 2.21
C VAL A 79 -6.41 9.98 0.99
N GLU A 80 -6.15 9.13 0.02
CA GLU A 80 -5.68 9.52 -1.29
C GLU A 80 -6.50 8.86 -2.41
N SER A 81 -6.55 9.53 -3.57
CA SER A 81 -7.12 8.92 -4.78
C SER A 81 -6.33 7.66 -5.13
N GLN A 82 -6.99 6.58 -5.56
CA GLN A 82 -6.23 5.41 -6.06
C GLN A 82 -5.40 5.78 -7.29
N TRP A 83 -4.19 5.26 -7.36
CA TRP A 83 -3.26 5.51 -8.46
C TRP A 83 -2.35 4.31 -8.68
N PHE A 84 -1.74 4.23 -9.86
CA PHE A 84 -0.81 3.17 -10.24
C PHE A 84 0.20 3.71 -11.26
N TYR A 85 1.32 3.00 -11.42
CA TYR A 85 2.21 3.19 -12.57
C TYR A 85 1.71 2.33 -13.72
N ASN A 86 1.34 2.96 -14.83
CA ASN A 86 1.05 2.27 -16.08
C ASN A 86 2.34 1.63 -16.57
N SER A 87 2.36 0.30 -16.55
CA SER A 87 3.48 -0.53 -16.97
C SER A 87 3.23 -1.23 -18.31
N ASP A 88 2.34 -0.68 -19.16
CA ASP A 88 2.17 -1.11 -20.56
C ASP A 88 3.46 -0.89 -21.37
N ASN A 89 4.18 0.19 -21.09
CA ASN A 89 5.57 0.38 -21.50
C ASN A 89 6.42 0.49 -20.24
N CYS A 90 7.05 -0.61 -19.84
CA CYS A 90 7.76 -0.66 -18.58
C CYS A 90 9.04 0.21 -18.58
N LEU A 91 9.58 0.55 -19.77
CA LEU A 91 10.71 1.49 -19.91
C LEU A 91 10.29 2.96 -19.83
N ASN A 92 8.98 3.25 -19.89
CA ASN A 92 8.44 4.60 -19.75
C ASN A 92 7.11 4.52 -19.00
N THR A 93 7.19 4.25 -17.70
CA THR A 93 6.00 4.16 -16.87
C THR A 93 5.39 5.53 -16.65
N LYS A 94 4.07 5.61 -16.80
CA LYS A 94 3.30 6.82 -16.54
C LYS A 94 2.47 6.64 -15.28
N LEU A 95 2.48 7.65 -14.42
CA LEU A 95 1.61 7.67 -13.26
C LEU A 95 0.16 7.99 -13.66
N GLU A 96 -0.79 7.16 -13.24
CA GLU A 96 -2.19 7.26 -13.60
C GLU A 96 -3.09 7.13 -12.36
N LYS A 97 -4.19 7.89 -12.34
CA LYS A 97 -5.24 7.79 -11.31
C LYS A 97 -6.31 6.77 -11.74
N ARG A 98 -6.90 6.08 -10.78
CA ARG A 98 -8.05 5.17 -10.97
C ARG A 98 -9.16 5.55 -10.00
N SER A 99 -10.39 5.17 -10.34
CA SER A 99 -11.54 5.29 -9.43
C SER A 99 -11.29 4.53 -8.12
N GLY A 100 -11.64 5.17 -7.01
CA GLY A 100 -11.52 4.63 -5.65
C GLY A 100 -10.52 5.39 -4.79
N TYR A 101 -10.37 4.93 -3.57
CA TYR A 101 -9.60 5.58 -2.52
C TYR A 101 -8.64 4.58 -1.87
N ASN A 102 -7.42 5.02 -1.59
CA ASN A 102 -6.55 4.38 -0.60
C ASN A 102 -6.70 5.14 0.71
N ILE A 103 -6.88 4.42 1.79
CA ILE A 103 -6.88 4.94 3.15
C ILE A 103 -5.66 4.35 3.83
N VAL A 104 -4.82 5.22 4.36
CA VAL A 104 -3.54 4.84 4.96
C VAL A 104 -3.59 5.20 6.42
N PHE A 105 -3.33 4.23 7.28
CA PHE A 105 -3.23 4.42 8.72
C PHE A 105 -1.78 4.20 9.11
N GLU A 106 -1.12 5.24 9.59
CA GLU A 106 0.18 5.13 10.22
C GLU A 106 0.01 4.92 11.71
N PHE A 107 0.81 4.01 12.25
CA PHE A 107 0.78 3.66 13.65
C PHE A 107 2.17 3.25 14.14
N ASP A 108 2.37 3.43 15.44
CA ASP A 108 3.48 2.84 16.18
C ASP A 108 2.99 1.67 17.03
N LYS A 109 3.95 0.84 17.42
CA LYS A 109 3.80 -0.32 18.30
C LYS A 109 4.72 -0.14 19.50
N SER A 110 4.29 -0.51 20.69
CA SER A 110 5.16 -0.46 21.86
C SER A 110 6.29 -1.47 21.81
N ASN A 111 6.09 -2.62 21.14
CA ASN A 111 7.16 -3.58 20.89
C ASN A 111 7.49 -3.67 19.40
N GLU A 112 8.73 -3.29 19.05
CA GLU A 112 9.22 -3.41 17.69
C GLU A 112 9.47 -4.89 17.31
N GLY A 113 9.23 -5.24 16.05
CA GLY A 113 9.51 -6.57 15.51
C GLY A 113 8.50 -7.66 15.86
N THR A 114 7.44 -7.36 16.61
CA THR A 114 6.33 -8.29 16.86
C THR A 114 5.15 -7.98 15.94
N PHE A 115 4.53 -9.02 15.36
CA PHE A 115 3.32 -8.88 14.56
C PHE A 115 2.16 -9.59 15.26
N LEU A 116 1.55 -8.88 16.21
CA LEU A 116 0.55 -9.43 17.15
C LEU A 116 -0.89 -9.03 16.82
N PHE A 117 -1.09 -8.11 15.88
CA PHE A 117 -2.43 -7.70 15.45
C PHE A 117 -2.55 -7.56 13.92
N SER A 118 -3.79 -7.56 13.45
CA SER A 118 -4.17 -7.13 12.11
C SER A 118 -5.41 -6.25 12.21
N LEU A 119 -5.58 -5.36 11.23
CA LEU A 119 -6.73 -4.47 11.15
C LEU A 119 -7.60 -4.88 9.97
N SER A 120 -8.91 -4.95 10.19
CA SER A 120 -9.90 -5.24 9.15
C SER A 120 -10.97 -4.15 9.14
N PRO A 121 -11.28 -3.54 7.98
CA PRO A 121 -12.36 -2.57 7.89
C PRO A 121 -13.72 -3.21 8.12
N VAL A 122 -14.59 -2.51 8.84
CA VAL A 122 -16.01 -2.85 8.98
C VAL A 122 -16.82 -1.96 8.05
N ILE A 123 -17.47 -2.57 7.06
CA ILE A 123 -18.26 -1.87 6.04
C ILE A 123 -19.66 -2.46 6.03
N ASN A 124 -20.67 -1.61 6.13
CA ASN A 124 -22.08 -2.00 6.18
C ASN A 124 -22.36 -3.05 7.27
N GLY A 125 -21.74 -2.89 8.45
CA GLY A 125 -21.91 -3.80 9.60
C GLY A 125 -21.19 -5.14 9.47
N SER A 126 -20.39 -5.36 8.43
CA SER A 126 -19.67 -6.62 8.19
C SER A 126 -18.17 -6.39 8.05
N ILE A 127 -17.36 -7.33 8.56
CA ILE A 127 -15.91 -7.31 8.38
C ILE A 127 -15.61 -7.54 6.90
N ASN A 128 -15.00 -6.54 6.27
CA ASN A 128 -14.65 -6.59 4.87
C ASN A 128 -13.26 -7.26 4.72
N LYS A 129 -13.24 -8.35 3.96
CA LYS A 129 -12.04 -9.16 3.69
C LYS A 129 -11.07 -8.50 2.69
N THR A 130 -11.52 -7.47 1.99
CA THR A 130 -10.69 -6.68 1.08
C THR A 130 -9.77 -5.83 1.92
N ASN A 131 -8.61 -6.39 2.21
CA ASN A 131 -7.63 -5.80 3.09
C ASN A 131 -6.41 -5.40 2.27
N GLY A 132 -5.98 -4.13 2.32
CA GLY A 132 -4.61 -3.84 1.92
C GLY A 132 -3.65 -4.51 2.90
N GLY A 133 -2.38 -4.65 2.54
CA GLY A 133 -1.38 -5.20 3.44
C GLY A 133 -1.39 -4.46 4.79
N ILE A 134 -0.97 -5.15 5.85
CA ILE A 134 -0.50 -4.48 7.06
C ILE A 134 1.02 -4.66 7.09
N MET A 135 1.72 -3.54 7.22
CA MET A 135 3.17 -3.45 7.33
C MET A 135 3.53 -3.15 8.79
N GLU A 136 4.83 -3.03 9.09
CA GLU A 136 5.32 -2.79 10.45
C GLU A 136 4.71 -1.54 11.12
N THR A 137 4.52 -0.46 10.36
CA THR A 137 4.08 0.85 10.87
C THR A 137 2.89 1.43 10.10
N LYS A 138 2.33 0.65 9.16
CA LYS A 138 1.32 1.15 8.22
C LYS A 138 0.28 0.11 7.89
N LYS A 139 -0.96 0.58 7.79
CA LYS A 139 -2.08 -0.17 7.23
C LYS A 139 -2.62 0.52 6.01
N GLU A 140 -2.90 -0.25 4.97
CA GLU A 140 -3.56 0.25 3.78
C GLU A 140 -4.92 -0.41 3.61
N ILE A 141 -5.92 0.36 3.18
CA ILE A 141 -7.26 -0.12 2.85
C ILE A 141 -7.70 0.53 1.55
N ARG A 142 -8.35 -0.25 0.69
CA ARG A 142 -8.84 0.21 -0.61
C ARG A 142 -10.35 0.20 -0.63
N LEU A 143 -10.96 1.37 -0.77
CA LEU A 143 -12.41 1.53 -0.80
C LEU A 143 -12.88 2.15 -2.12
N SER A 144 -14.08 1.79 -2.56
CA SER A 144 -14.76 2.45 -3.67
C SER A 144 -15.48 3.73 -3.25
N ALA A 145 -15.84 3.86 -1.97
CA ALA A 145 -16.54 5.00 -1.40
C ALA A 145 -16.04 5.28 0.03
N LEU A 146 -16.08 6.56 0.45
CA LEU A 146 -15.65 7.01 1.76
C LEU A 146 -16.85 7.22 2.69
N THR A 147 -16.79 6.69 3.91
CA THR A 147 -17.83 6.84 4.94
C THR A 147 -17.46 7.91 5.97
N ASP A 148 -18.42 8.62 6.54
CA ASP A 148 -18.11 9.70 7.50
C ASP A 148 -17.42 9.21 8.76
N THR A 149 -17.72 7.97 9.15
CA THR A 149 -16.98 7.21 10.14
C THR A 149 -16.52 5.90 9.53
N LEU A 150 -15.26 5.58 9.72
CA LEU A 150 -14.66 4.32 9.33
C LEU A 150 -14.32 3.52 10.59
N TRP A 151 -14.74 2.27 10.61
CA TRP A 151 -14.51 1.38 11.75
C TRP A 151 -13.52 0.30 11.37
N LEU A 152 -12.53 0.05 12.23
CA LEU A 152 -11.57 -1.04 12.08
C LEU A 152 -11.70 -2.01 13.25
N GLN A 153 -11.89 -3.28 12.94
CA GLN A 153 -11.77 -4.36 13.92
C GLN A 153 -10.31 -4.73 14.09
N ILE A 154 -9.79 -4.66 15.32
CA ILE A 154 -8.52 -5.30 15.68
C ILE A 154 -8.75 -6.80 15.76
N HIS A 155 -7.90 -7.57 15.11
CA HIS A 155 -7.76 -9.00 15.36
C HIS A 155 -6.37 -9.29 15.91
N GLU A 156 -6.31 -9.90 17.08
CA GLU A 156 -5.09 -10.24 17.79
C GLU A 156 -4.68 -11.68 17.50
N LYS A 157 -3.38 -11.93 17.48
CA LYS A 157 -2.82 -13.29 17.42
C LYS A 157 -3.17 -14.01 18.72
N ASN A 158 -3.62 -15.26 18.67
CA ASN A 158 -3.82 -16.02 19.90
C ASN A 158 -2.46 -16.28 20.59
N PRO A 159 -2.26 -15.86 21.86
CA PRO A 159 -0.99 -16.08 22.56
C PRO A 159 -0.71 -17.55 22.86
N LYS A 160 -1.73 -18.43 22.82
CA LYS A 160 -1.57 -19.88 22.99
C LYS A 160 -1.02 -20.57 21.75
N ASP A 161 -1.14 -19.93 20.58
CA ASP A 161 -0.63 -20.47 19.33
C ASP A 161 0.84 -20.07 19.13
N GLY A 162 1.74 -21.02 19.34
CA GLY A 162 3.17 -20.81 19.09
C GLY A 162 3.53 -20.54 17.62
N VAL A 163 2.65 -20.90 16.67
CA VAL A 163 2.91 -20.77 15.23
C VAL A 163 1.68 -20.27 14.46
N GLY A 164 1.83 -19.14 13.78
CA GLY A 164 0.87 -18.63 12.79
C GLY A 164 -0.32 -17.86 13.36
N TRP A 165 -1.34 -17.70 12.51
CA TRP A 165 -2.59 -16.95 12.75
C TRP A 165 -3.80 -17.88 12.62
N LYS A 166 -3.78 -19.03 13.30
CA LYS A 166 -4.80 -20.08 13.12
C LYS A 166 -6.12 -19.70 13.77
N GLU A 167 -6.07 -19.18 14.99
CA GLU A 167 -7.22 -18.63 15.69
C GLU A 167 -6.96 -17.15 15.99
N LYS A 168 -7.70 -16.26 15.33
CA LYS A 168 -7.65 -14.83 15.63
C LYS A 168 -8.60 -14.55 16.80
N LEU A 169 -8.15 -13.72 17.73
CA LEU A 169 -9.00 -13.20 18.80
C LEU A 169 -9.49 -11.81 18.43
N ASP A 170 -10.77 -11.52 18.68
CA ASP A 170 -11.32 -10.19 18.41
C ASP A 170 -10.90 -9.21 19.50
N GLY A 171 -10.18 -8.17 19.08
CA GLY A 171 -9.72 -7.07 19.91
C GLY A 171 -10.77 -5.95 20.06
N GLU A 172 -10.31 -4.72 20.19
CA GLU A 172 -11.16 -3.53 20.22
C GLU A 172 -11.62 -3.13 18.80
N LEU A 173 -12.82 -2.53 18.71
CA LEU A 173 -13.34 -1.90 17.50
C LEU A 173 -13.02 -0.40 17.56
N ILE A 174 -12.23 0.10 16.61
CA ILE A 174 -11.73 1.48 16.62
C ILE A 174 -12.43 2.29 15.54
N GLY A 175 -12.94 3.46 15.91
CA GLY A 175 -13.56 4.40 14.97
C GLY A 175 -12.63 5.51 14.55
N PHE A 176 -12.80 5.96 13.32
CA PHE A 176 -12.07 7.05 12.70
C PHE A 176 -13.07 7.98 12.02
N VAL A 177 -13.06 9.27 12.33
CA VAL A 177 -14.04 10.24 11.82
C VAL A 177 -13.39 11.15 10.80
N LYS A 178 -14.10 11.41 9.70
CA LYS A 178 -13.66 12.36 8.67
C LYS A 178 -13.43 13.74 9.30
N LYS A 179 -12.28 14.36 8.99
CA LYS A 179 -11.95 15.73 9.39
C LYS A 179 -12.38 16.74 8.34
#